data_AF-A0A7W1ZR15-F1
#
_entry.id   AF-A0A7W1ZR15-F1
#
_cell.length_a   1.000
_cell.length_b   1.000
_cell.length_c   1.000
_cell.angle_alpha   90.00
_cell.angle_beta   90.00
_cell.angle_gamma   90.00
#
_symmetry.space_group_name_H-M   'P 1'
#
loop_
_entity.id
_entity.type
_entity.pdbx_description
1 polymer ?
#
loop_
_entity_poly.entity_id
_entity_poly.type
_entity_poly.pdbx_seq_one_letter_code
_entity_poly.pdbx_strand_id
1 'polypeptide(L)'
;MRTLWHLWLLIGCVGILLGCEPKGDELADLKDGQKLHQDCVRLMEQFPSGEISKQIWPRSIRELKPIRVTREPNNIRILIKQERGKFTVGYDVFANLQLSPPTQGVWVQKTKTRGVYIFKQY
;
A
#
# COMPACT_ATOMS: atom_id res chain seq x y z
N MET A 1 68.26 20.06 5.58
CA MET A 1 67.05 20.44 6.34
C MET A 1 65.89 20.40 5.36
N ARG A 2 65.05 19.35 5.38
CA ARG A 2 63.75 19.32 6.09
C ARG A 2 62.92 20.54 5.70
N THR A 3 61.74 20.50 5.08
CA THR A 3 60.58 19.58 5.07
C THR A 3 59.48 20.40 4.36
N LEU A 4 58.57 19.90 3.53
CA LEU A 4 57.23 19.37 3.88
C LEU A 4 56.44 19.49 2.54
N TRP A 5 56.07 18.38 1.92
CA TRP A 5 54.76 17.72 2.03
C TRP A 5 53.69 18.27 1.08
N HIS A 6 53.30 17.37 0.18
CA HIS A 6 52.18 17.41 -0.74
C HIS A 6 50.90 17.98 -0.13
N LEU A 7 50.44 19.12 -0.63
CA LEU A 7 49.04 19.53 -0.50
C LEU A 7 48.23 18.83 -1.60
N TRP A 8 47.57 17.76 -1.21
CA TRP A 8 46.38 17.26 -1.89
C TRP A 8 45.28 18.31 -1.78
N LEU A 9 44.87 18.91 -2.90
CA LEU A 9 43.65 19.71 -2.96
C LEU A 9 42.58 18.93 -3.72
N LEU A 10 41.81 18.21 -2.92
CA LEU A 10 40.50 17.66 -3.20
C LEU A 10 39.53 18.80 -3.57
N ILE A 11 39.20 18.95 -4.84
CA ILE A 11 38.00 19.65 -5.31
C ILE A 11 37.57 18.89 -6.56
N GLY A 12 36.42 18.25 -6.67
CA GLY A 12 35.22 18.24 -5.86
C GLY A 12 34.22 17.60 -6.81
N CYS A 13 33.91 16.33 -6.61
CA CYS A 13 32.88 15.62 -7.36
C CYS A 13 31.54 16.30 -7.08
N VAL A 14 31.19 17.30 -7.89
CA VAL A 14 29.82 17.83 -7.94
C VAL A 14 28.99 16.78 -8.65
N GLY A 15 28.55 15.82 -7.85
CA GLY A 15 27.51 14.88 -8.21
C GLY A 15 26.26 15.68 -8.52
N ILE A 16 25.92 15.77 -9.79
CA ILE A 16 24.56 16.12 -10.22
C ILE A 16 23.70 14.91 -9.84
N LEU A 17 23.30 14.87 -8.57
CA LEU A 17 22.13 14.16 -8.12
C LEU A 17 20.94 14.88 -8.76
N LEU A 18 20.65 14.52 -10.01
CA LEU A 18 19.30 14.64 -10.53
C LEU A 18 18.45 13.80 -9.58
N GLY A 19 17.83 14.51 -8.64
CA GLY A 19 16.84 13.95 -7.73
C GLY A 19 15.80 13.24 -8.57
N CYS A 20 15.79 11.92 -8.49
CA CYS A 20 14.55 11.20 -8.61
C CYS A 20 13.68 11.69 -7.45
N GLU A 21 12.88 12.72 -7.71
CA GLU A 21 11.74 13.04 -6.89
C GLU A 21 10.89 11.76 -6.82
N PRO A 22 10.67 11.16 -5.63
CA PRO A 22 9.76 10.04 -5.51
C PRO A 22 8.38 10.54 -5.94
N LYS A 23 7.89 9.99 -7.07
CA LYS A 23 6.52 10.21 -7.54
C LYS A 23 5.57 9.95 -6.36
N GLY A 24 4.76 10.96 -6.06
CA GLY A 24 4.07 11.08 -4.78
C GLY A 24 3.17 9.92 -4.41
N ASP A 25 2.98 9.74 -3.10
CA ASP A 25 1.91 8.93 -2.49
C ASP A 25 1.69 7.53 -3.09
N GLU A 26 2.75 6.85 -3.52
CA GLU A 26 2.66 5.47 -3.98
C GLU A 26 2.32 4.55 -2.80
N LEU A 27 1.10 4.02 -2.82
CA LEU A 27 0.75 2.84 -2.04
C LEU A 27 1.77 1.75 -2.32
N ALA A 28 2.07 0.92 -1.31
CA ALA A 28 2.99 -0.19 -1.48
C ALA A 28 2.65 -0.98 -2.76
N ASP A 29 3.65 -1.16 -3.62
CA ASP A 29 3.47 -1.87 -4.87
C ASP A 29 2.84 -3.24 -4.61
N LEU A 30 1.72 -3.50 -5.27
CA LEU A 30 1.03 -4.77 -5.15
C LEU A 30 1.82 -5.85 -5.90
N LYS A 31 2.75 -6.49 -5.18
CA LYS A 31 3.67 -7.50 -5.76
C LYS A 31 2.94 -8.72 -6.30
N ASP A 32 1.98 -9.23 -5.52
CA ASP A 32 1.20 -10.41 -5.88
C ASP A 32 -0.27 -10.20 -5.50
N GLY A 33 -1.02 -9.61 -6.43
CA GLY A 33 -2.44 -9.33 -6.24
C GLY A 33 -3.30 -10.60 -6.20
N GLN A 34 -2.90 -11.66 -6.91
CA GLN A 34 -3.67 -12.90 -6.92
C GLN A 34 -3.56 -13.60 -5.56
N LYS A 35 -2.36 -13.64 -4.98
CA LYS A 35 -2.16 -14.18 -3.64
C LYS A 35 -2.88 -13.36 -2.57
N LEU A 36 -2.83 -12.03 -2.68
CA LEU A 36 -3.62 -11.14 -1.82
C LEU A 36 -5.11 -11.48 -1.90
N HIS A 37 -5.64 -11.59 -3.12
CA HIS A 37 -7.05 -11.93 -3.33
C HIS A 37 -7.45 -13.25 -2.69
N GLN A 38 -6.70 -14.32 -2.95
CA GLN A 38 -6.94 -15.64 -2.36
C GLN A 38 -6.90 -15.63 -0.82
N ASP A 39 -5.93 -14.93 -0.25
CA ASP A 39 -5.80 -14.84 1.20
C ASP A 39 -6.93 -14.00 1.83
N CYS A 40 -7.40 -12.94 1.15
CA CYS A 40 -8.60 -12.20 1.56
C CYS A 40 -9.88 -13.04 1.46
N VAL A 41 -10.03 -13.86 0.41
CA VAL A 41 -11.16 -14.79 0.28
C VAL A 41 -11.19 -15.77 1.46
N ARG A 42 -10.05 -16.36 1.80
CA ARG A 42 -9.94 -17.25 2.96
C ARG A 42 -10.31 -16.54 4.27
N LEU A 43 -9.90 -15.29 4.46
CA LEU A 43 -10.30 -14.52 5.64
C LEU A 43 -11.82 -14.28 5.70
N MET A 44 -12.48 -14.04 4.57
CA MET A 44 -13.94 -13.84 4.56
C MET A 44 -14.72 -15.12 4.93
N GLU A 45 -14.18 -16.29 4.62
CA GLU A 45 -14.76 -17.58 5.02
C GLU A 45 -14.60 -17.84 6.53
N GLN A 46 -13.54 -17.31 7.14
CA GLN A 46 -13.20 -17.53 8.55
C GLN A 46 -13.86 -16.53 9.50
N PHE A 47 -14.17 -15.31 9.04
CA PHE A 47 -14.67 -14.23 9.89
C PHE A 47 -16.04 -13.73 9.43
N PRO A 48 -17.05 -13.66 10.32
CA PRO A 48 -18.41 -13.29 9.95
C PRO A 48 -18.58 -11.80 9.60
N SER A 49 -17.88 -10.89 10.29
CA SER A 49 -17.75 -9.45 9.99
C SER A 49 -16.92 -8.77 11.09
N GLY A 50 -16.41 -7.57 10.82
CA GLY A 50 -15.71 -6.74 11.81
C GLY A 50 -14.20 -6.65 11.60
N GLU A 51 -13.51 -6.04 12.56
CA GLU A 51 -12.05 -5.85 12.49
C GLU A 51 -11.31 -7.17 12.68
N ILE A 52 -10.33 -7.45 11.80
CA ILE A 52 -9.48 -8.64 11.87
C ILE A 52 -8.20 -8.29 12.62
N SER A 53 -7.88 -9.04 13.68
CA SER A 53 -6.67 -8.81 14.48
C SER A 53 -5.38 -8.98 13.66
N LYS A 54 -4.38 -8.15 13.99
CA LYS A 54 -3.06 -8.13 13.34
C LYS A 54 -2.32 -9.47 13.36
N GLN A 55 -2.54 -10.29 14.40
CA GLN A 55 -1.87 -11.59 14.52
C GLN A 55 -2.32 -12.60 13.45
N ILE A 56 -3.50 -12.39 12.86
CA ILE A 56 -4.15 -13.30 11.92
C ILE A 56 -3.81 -12.93 10.48
N TRP A 57 -3.24 -11.74 10.26
CA TRP A 57 -3.04 -11.22 8.91
C TRP A 57 -2.07 -12.11 8.10
N PRO A 58 -2.51 -12.63 6.94
CA PRO A 58 -1.65 -13.38 6.04
C PRO A 58 -0.51 -12.48 5.55
N ARG A 59 0.58 -13.12 5.10
CA ARG A 59 1.80 -12.42 4.68
C ARG A 59 1.51 -11.38 3.58
N SER A 60 0.68 -11.74 2.60
CA SER A 60 0.26 -10.87 1.50
C SER A 60 -0.36 -9.55 1.98
N ILE A 61 -1.18 -9.59 3.03
CA ILE A 61 -1.76 -8.39 3.66
C ILE A 61 -0.70 -7.64 4.47
N ARG A 62 0.12 -8.34 5.26
CA ARG A 62 1.15 -7.70 6.10
C ARG A 62 2.18 -6.92 5.29
N GLU A 63 2.53 -7.40 4.10
CA GLU A 63 3.49 -6.73 3.22
C GLU A 63 3.00 -5.39 2.69
N LEU A 64 1.67 -5.17 2.64
CA LEU A 64 1.08 -3.86 2.33
C LEU A 64 1.22 -2.85 3.48
N LYS A 65 1.65 -3.30 4.68
CA LYS A 65 1.77 -2.51 5.91
C LYS A 65 0.45 -1.80 6.30
N PRO A 66 -0.67 -2.52 6.45
CA PRO A 66 -1.95 -1.91 6.74
C PRO A 66 -2.03 -1.38 8.18
N ILE A 67 -2.77 -0.29 8.33
CA ILE A 67 -3.19 0.26 9.63
C ILE A 67 -4.27 -0.62 10.23
N ARG A 68 -5.26 -0.98 9.41
CA ARG A 68 -6.47 -1.72 9.81
C ARG A 68 -6.94 -2.62 8.68
N VAL A 69 -7.48 -3.79 9.03
CA VAL A 69 -8.11 -4.73 8.10
C VAL A 69 -9.48 -5.08 8.65
N THR A 70 -10.52 -4.89 7.85
CA THR A 70 -11.91 -5.06 8.27
C THR A 70 -12.62 -5.98 7.28
N ARG A 71 -13.35 -6.96 7.82
CA ARG A 71 -14.28 -7.80 7.09
C ARG A 71 -15.62 -7.07 6.96
N GLU A 72 -15.95 -6.64 5.75
CA GLU A 72 -17.26 -6.11 5.36
C GLU A 72 -18.13 -7.22 4.72
N PRO A 73 -19.45 -7.06 4.56
CA PRO A 73 -20.33 -8.11 4.06
C PRO A 73 -19.86 -8.83 2.79
N ASN A 74 -19.23 -8.11 1.86
CA ASN A 74 -18.88 -8.62 0.53
C ASN A 74 -17.37 -8.50 0.19
N ASN A 75 -16.57 -7.95 1.09
CA ASN A 75 -15.17 -7.61 0.84
C ASN A 75 -14.33 -7.59 2.12
N ILE A 76 -13.02 -7.68 1.93
CA ILE A 76 -12.03 -7.26 2.92
C ILE A 76 -11.59 -5.84 2.57
N ARG A 77 -11.77 -4.92 3.51
CA ARG A 77 -11.22 -3.56 3.45
C ARG A 77 -9.88 -3.50 4.16
N ILE A 78 -8.85 -3.08 3.44
CA ILE A 78 -7.47 -2.94 3.92
C ILE A 78 -7.13 -1.46 3.91
N LEU A 79 -7.06 -0.83 5.09
CA LEU A 79 -6.68 0.58 5.23
C LEU A 79 -5.16 0.71 5.32
N ILE A 80 -4.54 1.46 4.40
CA ILE A 80 -3.08 1.64 4.33
C ILE A 80 -2.63 2.95 4.97
N LYS A 81 -3.33 4.05 4.68
CA LYS A 81 -2.97 5.37 5.17
C LYS A 81 -4.22 6.16 5.54
N GLN A 82 -4.14 6.89 6.65
CA GLN A 82 -5.18 7.78 7.14
C GLN A 82 -4.53 9.07 7.58
N GLU A 83 -4.87 10.18 6.93
CA GLU A 83 -4.45 11.51 7.33
C GLU A 83 -5.63 12.26 7.98
N ARG A 84 -5.40 12.84 9.17
CA ARG A 84 -6.44 13.59 9.90
C ARG A 84 -6.94 14.76 9.05
N GLY A 85 -8.26 14.84 8.86
CA GLY A 85 -8.92 15.93 8.13
C GLY A 85 -8.66 15.96 6.63
N LYS A 86 -8.19 14.86 6.04
CA LYS A 86 -7.86 14.78 4.61
C LYS A 86 -8.50 13.60 3.93
N PHE A 87 -7.83 12.44 3.96
CA PHE A 87 -8.28 11.27 3.25
C PHE A 87 -7.82 9.97 3.90
N THR A 88 -8.58 8.91 3.63
CA THR A 88 -8.16 7.53 3.85
C THR A 88 -7.93 6.84 2.52
N VAL A 89 -6.90 6.01 2.46
CA VAL A 89 -6.55 5.27 1.25
C VAL A 89 -6.20 3.83 1.59
N GLY A 90 -6.60 2.92 0.71
CA GLY A 90 -6.31 1.51 0.87
C GLY A 90 -6.87 0.65 -0.25
N TYR A 91 -7.15 -0.61 0.07
CA TYR A 91 -7.69 -1.58 -0.87
C TYR A 91 -9.02 -2.16 -0.41
N ASP A 92 -9.95 -2.32 -1.34
CA ASP A 92 -11.10 -3.20 -1.17
C ASP A 92 -10.89 -4.46 -2.03
N VAL A 93 -11.03 -5.62 -1.39
CA VAL A 93 -10.83 -6.92 -2.02
C VAL A 93 -12.12 -7.73 -1.96
N PHE A 94 -12.74 -7.96 -3.11
CA PHE A 94 -14.03 -8.63 -3.26
C PHE A 94 -13.84 -10.10 -3.65
N ALA A 95 -14.53 -11.03 -2.98
CA ALA A 95 -14.59 -12.43 -3.41
C ALA A 95 -15.31 -12.57 -4.75
N ASN A 96 -16.47 -11.90 -4.86
CA ASN A 96 -17.25 -11.89 -6.08
C ASN A 96 -16.80 -10.71 -6.96
N LEU A 97 -16.17 -11.05 -8.09
CA LEU A 97 -15.62 -10.08 -9.04
C LEU A 97 -16.67 -9.19 -9.71
N GLN A 98 -17.95 -9.59 -9.68
CA GLN A 98 -19.05 -8.80 -10.24
C GLN A 98 -19.52 -7.69 -9.30
N LEU A 99 -19.12 -7.74 -8.04
CA LEU A 99 -19.43 -6.70 -7.06
C LEU A 99 -18.42 -5.57 -7.23
N SER A 100 -18.75 -4.61 -8.10
CA SER A 100 -18.02 -3.34 -8.15
C SER A 100 -18.42 -2.50 -6.94
N PRO A 101 -17.46 -1.91 -6.20
CA PRO A 101 -17.80 -0.96 -5.14
C PRO A 101 -18.54 0.26 -5.71
N PRO A 102 -19.48 0.83 -4.95
CA PRO A 102 -20.15 2.08 -5.30
C PRO A 102 -19.15 3.25 -5.27
N THR A 103 -19.31 4.20 -6.19
CA THR A 103 -18.43 5.38 -6.34
C THR A 103 -18.79 6.57 -5.46
N GLN A 104 -19.92 6.53 -4.73
CA GLN A 104 -20.34 7.66 -3.90
C GLN A 104 -19.43 7.82 -2.67
N GLY A 105 -18.75 8.97 -2.58
CA GLY A 105 -17.82 9.30 -1.47
C GLY A 105 -16.49 8.54 -1.50
N VAL A 106 -16.30 7.64 -2.46
CA VAL A 106 -15.10 6.80 -2.60
C VAL A 106 -14.62 6.84 -4.04
N TRP A 107 -13.43 7.39 -4.25
CA TRP A 107 -12.76 7.31 -5.54
C TRP A 107 -12.10 5.94 -5.63
N VAL A 108 -12.71 5.05 -6.42
CA VAL A 108 -12.21 3.69 -6.60
C VAL A 108 -11.42 3.59 -7.91
N GLN A 109 -10.20 3.09 -7.82
CA GLN A 109 -9.35 2.76 -8.97
C GLN A 109 -9.21 1.24 -9.10
N LYS A 110 -9.49 0.71 -10.30
CA LYS A 110 -9.24 -0.69 -10.62
C LYS A 110 -7.73 -0.95 -10.66
N THR A 111 -7.30 -2.03 -10.03
CA THR A 111 -5.93 -2.52 -10.22
C THR A 111 -5.85 -3.44 -11.43
N LYS A 112 -4.64 -3.87 -11.81
CA LYS A 112 -4.44 -4.93 -12.82
C LYS A 112 -5.03 -6.27 -12.35
N THR A 113 -5.23 -6.45 -11.05
CA THR A 113 -5.76 -7.65 -10.44
C THR A 113 -7.28 -7.56 -10.31
N ARG A 114 -8.00 -8.54 -10.85
CA ARG A 114 -9.46 -8.60 -10.73
C ARG A 114 -9.87 -8.76 -9.26
N GLY A 115 -10.93 -8.04 -8.85
CA GLY A 115 -11.44 -8.13 -7.49
C GLY A 115 -10.66 -7.31 -6.46
N VAL A 116 -9.54 -6.68 -6.84
CA VAL A 116 -8.73 -5.81 -5.99
C VAL A 116 -8.81 -4.38 -6.50
N TYR A 117 -9.27 -3.48 -5.64
CA TYR A 117 -9.54 -2.10 -5.97
C TYR A 117 -8.83 -1.20 -4.97
N ILE A 118 -8.25 -0.09 -5.44
CA ILE A 118 -7.74 0.96 -4.57
C ILE A 118 -8.90 1.92 -4.28
N PHE A 119 -9.08 2.31 -3.03
CA PHE A 119 -10.05 3.33 -2.66
C PHE A 119 -9.36 4.58 -2.11
N LYS A 120 -9.95 5.75 -2.34
CA LYS A 120 -9.64 7.02 -1.68
C LYS A 120 -10.94 7.68 -1.19
N GLN A 121 -11.07 7.90 0.11
CA GLN A 121 -12.23 8.56 0.73
C GLN A 121 -11.80 9.90 1.34
N TYR A 122 -12.68 10.90 1.30
CA TYR A 122 -12.50 12.22 1.89
C TYR A 122 -13.13 12.29 3.29
#